data_AF-A0A511DSM9-F1
#
_entry.id   AF-A0A511DSM9-F1
#
_cell.length_a   1.000
_cell.length_b   1.000
_cell.length_c   1.000
_cell.angle_alpha   90.00
_cell.angle_beta   90.00
_cell.angle_gamma   90.00
#
_symmetry.space_group_name_H-M   'P 1'
#
loop_
_entity.id
_entity.type
_entity.pdbx_description
1 polymer ?
#
loop_
_entity_poly.entity_id
_entity_poly.type
_entity_poly.pdbx_seq_one_letter_code
_entity_poly.pdbx_strand_id
1 'polypeptide(L)'
;MADGYEYPLIDGLNVDEIIDVVNFYQMVEQAYEQSGGVKRSDFLAAYRKFQKILPSKMEEKQLEREFENRSGYDAYQVIKASKDAQSVNLKIHEA
;
A
#
# COMPACT_ATOMS: atom_id res chain seq x y z
N MET A 1 24.50 -21.00 14.06
CA MET A 1 23.06 -21.34 14.07
C MET A 1 22.36 -20.24 14.86
N ALA A 2 21.59 -19.33 14.30
CA ALA A 2 21.13 -19.14 12.93
C ALA A 2 21.16 -17.64 12.60
N ASP A 3 21.36 -17.37 11.32
CA ASP A 3 21.45 -16.07 10.67
C ASP A 3 20.29 -15.13 11.02
N GLY A 4 20.63 -14.07 11.76
CA GLY A 4 19.75 -12.91 11.94
C GLY A 4 19.71 -12.14 10.62
N TYR A 5 18.72 -12.45 9.80
CA TYR A 5 18.44 -11.65 8.61
C TYR A 5 17.96 -10.26 9.06
N GLU A 6 18.81 -9.25 8.85
CA GLU A 6 18.41 -7.85 8.87
C GLU A 6 17.52 -7.56 7.67
N TYR A 7 16.29 -7.15 7.98
CA TYR A 7 15.49 -6.29 7.13
C TYR A 7 15.29 -4.98 7.90
N PRO A 8 15.41 -3.80 7.29
CA PRO A 8 14.93 -2.56 7.91
C PRO A 8 13.40 -2.55 7.84
N LEU A 9 12.74 -3.48 8.54
CA LEU A 9 11.29 -3.69 8.51
C LEU A 9 10.77 -3.76 9.95
N ILE A 10 10.22 -2.62 10.39
CA ILE A 10 9.29 -2.37 11.49
C ILE A 10 9.21 -3.52 12.53
N ASP A 11 10.15 -3.52 13.49
CA ASP A 11 10.03 -4.33 14.70
C ASP A 11 8.75 -3.95 15.47
N GLY A 12 8.01 -4.95 15.96
CA GLY A 12 6.90 -4.75 16.89
C GLY A 12 5.49 -4.75 16.30
N LEU A 13 5.32 -4.98 14.99
CA LEU A 13 3.99 -5.20 14.43
C LEU A 13 3.41 -6.55 14.85
N ASN A 14 2.13 -6.55 15.24
CA ASN A 14 1.39 -7.77 15.46
C ASN A 14 0.83 -8.34 14.13
N VAL A 15 0.27 -9.55 14.20
CA VAL A 15 -0.25 -10.27 13.02
C VAL A 15 -1.33 -9.47 12.28
N ASP A 16 -2.22 -8.80 13.00
CA ASP A 16 -3.31 -8.01 12.39
C ASP A 16 -2.75 -6.79 11.64
N GLU A 17 -1.71 -6.16 12.17
CA GLU A 17 -1.04 -5.03 11.52
C GLU A 17 -0.33 -5.46 10.24
N ILE A 18 0.32 -6.63 10.25
CA ILE A 18 0.92 -7.20 9.04
C ILE A 18 -0.15 -7.46 7.98
N ILE A 19 -1.30 -8.03 8.37
CA ILE A 19 -2.44 -8.25 7.46
C ILE A 19 -2.94 -6.93 6.88
N ASP A 20 -3.06 -5.88 7.70
CA ASP A 20 -3.52 -4.57 7.25
C ASP A 20 -2.53 -3.92 6.26
N VAL A 21 -1.21 -4.07 6.46
CA VAL A 21 -0.18 -3.59 5.53
C VAL A 21 -0.23 -4.36 4.20
N VAL A 22 -0.31 -5.69 4.25
CA VAL A 22 -0.42 -6.53 3.05
C VAL A 22 -1.69 -6.18 2.27
N ASN A 23 -2.82 -6.02 2.96
CA ASN A 23 -4.09 -5.67 2.34
C ASN A 23 -4.03 -4.30 1.64
N PHE A 24 -3.29 -3.33 2.18
CA PHE A 24 -3.08 -2.04 1.50
C PHE A 24 -2.35 -2.23 0.16
N TYR A 25 -1.25 -2.98 0.13
CA TYR A 25 -0.49 -3.21 -1.11
C TYR A 25 -1.26 -4.07 -2.12
N GLN A 26 -2.02 -5.07 -1.67
CA GLN A 26 -2.91 -5.83 -2.55
C GLN A 26 -3.97 -4.94 -3.20
N MET A 27 -4.46 -3.91 -2.50
CA MET A 27 -5.41 -2.96 -3.09
C MET A 27 -4.72 -2.02 -4.11
N VAL A 28 -3.43 -1.73 -3.94
CA VAL A 28 -2.62 -1.03 -4.94
C VAL A 28 -2.51 -1.89 -6.20
N GLU A 29 -2.07 -3.14 -6.09
CA GLU A 29 -1.94 -4.10 -7.22
C GLU A 29 -3.27 -4.22 -7.97
N GLN A 30 -4.37 -4.44 -7.25
CA GLN A 30 -5.70 -4.57 -7.84
C GLN A 30 -6.17 -3.29 -8.56
N ALA A 31 -5.72 -2.10 -8.14
CA ALA A 31 -6.04 -0.86 -8.84
C ALA A 31 -5.41 -0.80 -10.25
N TYR A 32 -4.29 -1.48 -10.48
CA TYR A 32 -3.65 -1.62 -11.79
C TYR A 32 -4.19 -2.82 -12.57
N GLU A 33 -4.33 -3.98 -11.92
CA GLU A 33 -4.60 -5.25 -12.60
C GLU A 33 -6.09 -5.49 -12.85
N GLN A 34 -6.98 -5.10 -11.94
CA GLN A 34 -8.39 -5.41 -12.08
C GLN A 34 -9.03 -4.54 -13.17
N SER A 35 -9.73 -5.20 -14.09
CA SER A 35 -10.42 -4.53 -15.21
C SER A 35 -11.41 -3.45 -14.73
N GLY A 36 -12.06 -3.65 -13.58
CA GLY A 36 -12.96 -2.70 -12.93
C GLY A 36 -12.32 -1.78 -11.89
N GLY A 37 -11.02 -1.94 -11.63
CA GLY A 37 -10.31 -1.29 -10.52
C GLY A 37 -10.84 -1.67 -9.15
N VAL A 38 -10.41 -0.94 -8.12
CA VAL A 38 -10.84 -1.15 -6.73
C VAL A 38 -11.84 -0.09 -6.30
N LYS A 39 -12.76 -0.40 -5.39
CA LYS A 39 -13.64 0.62 -4.82
C LYS A 39 -12.81 1.63 -4.04
N ARG A 40 -13.00 2.92 -4.32
CA ARG A 40 -12.31 4.02 -3.66
C ARG A 40 -12.49 4.02 -2.16
N SER A 41 -13.70 3.70 -1.69
CA SER A 41 -14.02 3.60 -0.25
C SER A 41 -13.15 2.55 0.44
N ASP A 42 -12.96 1.41 -0.21
CA ASP A 42 -12.31 0.24 0.37
C ASP A 42 -10.80 0.47 0.39
N PHE A 43 -10.26 1.03 -0.70
CA PHE A 43 -8.87 1.50 -0.76
C PHE A 43 -8.58 2.54 0.33
N LEU A 44 -9.42 3.56 0.50
CA LEU A 44 -9.23 4.59 1.54
C LEU A 44 -9.32 4.01 2.94
N ALA A 45 -10.16 2.98 3.17
CA ALA A 45 -10.22 2.28 4.45
C ALA A 45 -8.92 1.51 4.74
N ALA A 46 -8.39 0.78 3.74
CA ALA A 46 -7.11 0.09 3.86
C ALA A 46 -5.95 1.07 4.09
N TYR A 47 -5.89 2.16 3.31
CA TYR A 47 -4.86 3.19 3.45
C TYR A 47 -4.90 3.87 4.84
N ARG A 48 -6.07 4.12 5.41
CA ARG A 48 -6.18 4.66 6.78
C ARG A 48 -5.66 3.71 7.85
N LYS A 49 -5.82 2.40 7.68
CA LYS A 49 -5.26 1.40 8.60
C LYS A 49 -3.74 1.37 8.48
N PHE A 50 -3.24 1.32 7.24
CA PHE A 50 -1.81 1.43 6.95
C PHE A 50 -1.18 2.69 7.59
N GLN A 51 -1.81 3.86 7.47
CA GLN A 51 -1.33 5.11 8.09
C GLN A 51 -1.36 5.12 9.63
N LYS A 52 -2.24 4.33 10.26
CA LYS A 52 -2.24 4.19 11.73
C LYS A 52 -1.05 3.38 12.21
N ILE A 53 -0.66 2.38 11.41
CA ILE A 53 0.49 1.52 11.68
C ILE A 53 1.79 2.29 11.40
N LEU A 54 1.79 3.11 10.34
CA LEU A 54 2.94 3.90 9.88
C LEU A 54 2.63 5.40 9.91
N PRO A 55 2.67 6.05 11.09
CA PRO A 55 2.38 7.48 11.20
C PRO A 55 3.47 8.37 10.59
N SER A 56 4.69 7.85 10.43
CA SER A 56 5.82 8.59 9.87
C SER A 56 5.72 8.68 8.35
N LYS A 57 5.62 9.92 7.84
CA LYS A 57 5.61 10.19 6.40
C LYS A 57 6.90 9.79 5.68
N MET A 58 8.02 9.76 6.40
CA MET A 58 9.29 9.35 5.81
C MET A 58 9.34 7.83 5.62
N GLU A 59 8.88 7.07 6.61
CA GLU A 59 8.82 5.59 6.55
C GLU A 59 7.80 5.13 5.51
N GLU A 60 6.61 5.75 5.47
CA GLU A 60 5.62 5.53 4.41
C GLU A 60 6.25 5.65 3.01
N LYS A 61 7.00 6.72 2.74
CA LYS A 61 7.67 6.92 1.45
C LYS A 61 8.77 5.90 1.16
N GLN A 62 9.50 5.45 2.19
CA GLN A 62 10.54 4.43 2.00
C GLN A 62 9.91 3.10 1.59
N LEU A 63 8.82 2.72 2.26
CA LEU A 63 8.10 1.49 1.98
C LEU A 63 7.36 1.54 0.64
N GLU A 64 6.75 2.68 0.29
CA GLU A 64 6.18 2.90 -1.04
C GLU A 64 7.23 2.67 -2.15
N ARG A 65 8.43 3.25 -2.00
CA ARG A 65 9.53 3.06 -2.96
C ARG A 65 10.04 1.62 -3.00
N GLU A 66 10.17 0.97 -1.85
CA GLU A 66 10.60 -0.42 -1.79
C GLU A 66 9.58 -1.35 -2.46
N PHE A 67 8.28 -1.10 -2.23
CA PHE A 67 7.20 -1.81 -2.87
C PHE A 67 7.20 -1.58 -4.39
N GLU A 68 7.34 -0.34 -4.85
CA GLU A 68 7.43 0.00 -6.27
C GLU A 68 8.61 -0.71 -6.94
N ASN A 69 9.80 -0.67 -6.33
CA ASN A 69 10.99 -1.34 -6.86
C ASN A 69 10.84 -2.86 -6.99
N ARG A 70 10.00 -3.49 -6.15
CA ARG A 70 9.78 -4.95 -6.14
C ARG A 70 8.62 -5.40 -7.02
N SER A 71 7.54 -4.64 -7.03
CA SER A 71 6.29 -5.00 -7.69
C SER A 71 6.12 -4.34 -9.07
N GLY A 72 6.77 -3.20 -9.29
CA GLY A 72 6.53 -2.33 -10.43
C GLY A 72 5.32 -1.41 -10.28
N TYR A 73 4.57 -1.47 -9.18
CA TYR A 73 3.38 -0.63 -8.98
C TYR A 73 3.66 0.61 -8.12
N ASP A 74 3.31 1.78 -8.62
CA ASP A 74 3.39 3.03 -7.87
C ASP A 74 2.18 3.18 -6.92
N ALA A 75 2.40 2.89 -5.63
CA ALA A 75 1.39 3.07 -4.58
C ALA A 75 1.00 4.55 -4.40
N TYR A 76 1.93 5.49 -4.58
CA TYR A 76 1.68 6.91 -4.46
C TYR A 76 0.71 7.40 -5.54
N GLN A 77 0.79 6.88 -6.77
CA GLN A 77 -0.16 7.20 -7.84
C GLN A 77 -1.60 6.78 -7.47
N VAL A 78 -1.78 5.58 -6.89
CA VAL A 78 -3.10 5.12 -6.41
C VAL A 78 -3.59 5.98 -5.26
N ILE A 79 -2.72 6.32 -4.30
CA ILE A 79 -3.06 7.22 -3.18
C ILE A 79 -3.51 8.59 -3.71
N LYS A 80 -2.78 9.17 -4.65
CA LYS A 80 -3.11 10.47 -5.25
C LYS A 80 -4.46 10.41 -5.97
N ALA A 81 -4.66 9.40 -6.81
CA ALA A 81 -5.94 9.18 -7.49
C ALA A 81 -7.10 9.01 -6.48
N SER A 82 -6.87 8.31 -5.37
CA SER A 82 -7.89 8.15 -4.31
C SER A 82 -8.32 9.46 -3.64
N LYS A 83 -7.44 10.47 -3.63
CA LYS A 83 -7.73 11.78 -3.04
C LYS A 83 -8.41 12.70 -4.04
N ASP A 84 -7.98 12.69 -5.29
CA ASP A 84 -8.42 13.63 -6.33
C ASP A 84 -9.69 13.15 -7.08
N ALA A 85 -9.92 11.84 -7.17
CA ALA A 85 -11.03 11.30 -7.95
C ALA A 85 -12.38 11.45 -7.23
N GLN A 86 -13.41 11.85 -7.99
CA GLN A 86 -14.82 11.71 -7.61
C GLN A 86 -15.41 10.34 -8.00
N SER A 87 -14.62 9.49 -8.65
CA SER A 87 -15.04 8.16 -9.11
C SER A 87 -15.26 7.18 -7.94
N VAL A 88 -16.24 6.30 -8.10
CA VAL A 88 -16.52 5.20 -7.15
C VAL A 88 -15.40 4.16 -7.18
N ASN A 89 -14.79 3.94 -8.35
CA ASN A 89 -13.70 2.99 -8.52
C ASN A 89 -12.41 3.70 -8.94
N LEU A 90 -11.29 3.20 -8.41
CA LEU A 90 -9.93 3.60 -8.73
C LEU A 90 -9.33 2.57 -9.66
N LYS A 91 -9.04 3.00 -10.88
CA LYS A 91 -8.29 2.23 -11.87
C LYS A 91 -7.14 3.07 -12.35
N ILE A 92 -5.94 2.53 -12.25
CA ILE A 92 -4.74 3.16 -12.79
C ILE A 92 -4.40 2.49 -14.11
N HIS A 93 -4.07 3.32 -15.09
CA HIS A 93 -3.60 2.88 -16.39
C HIS A 93 -2.13 3.27 -16.45
N GLU A 94 -1.26 2.28 -16.67
CA GLU A 94 0.22 2.34 -16.68
C GLU A 94 0.87 2.13 -15.31
N ALA A 95 1.70 1.08 -15.24
CA ALA A 95 2.71 0.83 -14.21
C ALA A 95 4.09 1.09 -14.83
#